data_AF-A0A7V4PC97-F1
#
_entry.id   AF-A0A7V4PC97-F1
#
_cell.length_a   1.000
_cell.length_b   1.000
_cell.length_c   1.000
_cell.angle_alpha   90.00
_cell.angle_beta   90.00
_cell.angle_gamma   90.00
#
_symmetry.space_group_name_H-M   'P 1'
#
loop_
_entity.id
_entity.type
_entity.pdbx_description
1 polymer ?
#
loop_
_entity_poly.entity_id
_entity_poly.type
_entity_poly.pdbx_seq_one_letter_code
_entity_poly.pdbx_strand_id
1 'polypeptide(L)' 'MNEQIRRAIHQRAQRAVSKDDLVRAVFDSFRAQQVDLRQVSLEDMKQALVEAARAAREHSPLLA' A
#
# COMPACT_ATOMS: atom_id res chain seq x y z
N MET A 1 2.73 -9.92 6.08
CA MET A 1 3.52 -8.79 5.52
C MET A 1 4.73 -8.38 6.38
N ASN A 2 5.89 -8.12 5.75
CA ASN A 2 7.12 -7.59 6.38
C ASN A 2 6.92 -6.11 6.83
N GLU A 3 7.47 -5.74 7.98
CA GLU A 3 7.41 -4.38 8.55
C GLU A 3 8.01 -3.30 7.63
N GLN A 4 9.08 -3.62 6.91
CA GLN A 4 9.68 -2.69 5.95
C GLN A 4 8.72 -2.37 4.82
N ILE A 5 8.01 -3.38 4.28
CA ILE A 5 7.00 -3.22 3.24
C ILE A 5 5.86 -2.37 3.77
N ARG A 6 5.35 -2.69 4.97
CA ARG A 6 4.26 -1.96 5.62
C ARG A 6 4.56 -0.46 5.71
N ARG A 7 5.74 -0.09 6.21
CA ARG A 7 6.17 1.32 6.33
C ARG A 7 6.30 2.00 4.97
N ALA A 8 6.82 1.31 3.97
CA ALA A 8 6.97 1.84 2.63
C ALA A 8 5.62 2.12 1.96
N ILE A 9 4.66 1.21 2.13
CA ILE A 9 3.27 1.39 1.67
C ILE A 9 2.65 2.59 2.39
N HIS A 10 2.76 2.63 3.71
CA HIS A 10 2.21 3.70 4.54
C HIS A 10 2.71 5.08 4.06
N GLN A 11 4.02 5.27 3.93
CA GLN A 11 4.60 6.54 3.49
C GLN A 11 4.16 6.96 2.08
N ARG A 12 4.06 6.02 1.13
CA ARG A 12 3.63 6.33 -0.24
C ARG A 12 2.15 6.69 -0.31
N ALA A 13 1.31 5.95 0.42
CA ALA A 13 -0.14 6.10 0.36
C ALA A 13 -0.65 7.40 1.03
N GLN A 14 0.14 8.03 1.90
CA GLN A 14 -0.20 9.34 2.48
C GLN A 14 -0.48 10.44 1.44
N ARG A 15 0.12 10.32 0.24
CA ARG A 15 -0.01 11.30 -0.85
C ARG A 15 -1.04 10.90 -1.91
N ALA A 16 -1.72 9.77 -1.71
CA ALA A 16 -2.73 9.30 -2.64
C ALA A 16 -3.90 10.28 -2.71
N VAL A 17 -4.37 10.57 -3.92
CA VAL A 17 -5.56 11.41 -4.17
C VAL A 17 -6.66 10.65 -4.90
N SER A 18 -6.41 9.38 -5.24
CA SER A 18 -7.35 8.46 -5.89
C SER A 18 -7.15 7.02 -5.39
N LYS A 19 -8.15 6.16 -5.66
CA LYS A 19 -8.04 4.71 -5.35
C LYS A 19 -6.92 4.04 -6.15
N ASP A 20 -6.68 4.48 -7.38
CA ASP A 20 -5.59 3.97 -8.23
C ASP A 20 -4.22 4.30 -7.63
N ASP A 21 -4.07 5.46 -6.97
CA ASP A 21 -2.82 5.82 -6.29
C ASP A 21 -2.55 4.91 -5.09
N LEU A 22 -3.59 4.44 -4.38
CA LEU A 22 -3.42 3.46 -3.29
C LEU A 22 -2.88 2.14 -3.83
N VAL A 23 -3.45 1.67 -4.94
CA VAL A 23 -2.98 0.45 -5.61
C VAL A 23 -1.53 0.64 -6.07
N ARG A 24 -1.22 1.75 -6.73
CA ARG A 24 0.16 2.08 -7.15
C ARG A 24 1.13 2.11 -5.97
N ALA A 25 0.77 2.73 -4.84
CA ALA A 25 1.60 2.78 -3.65
C ALA A 25 1.96 1.38 -3.11
N VAL A 26 1.02 0.42 -3.17
CA VAL A 26 1.27 -0.98 -2.81
C VAL A 26 2.24 -1.65 -3.79
N PHE A 27 1.95 -1.61 -5.08
CA PHE A 27 2.76 -2.28 -6.10
C PHE A 27 4.17 -1.70 -6.21
N ASP A 28 4.32 -0.38 -6.12
CA ASP A 28 5.63 0.29 -6.11
C ASP A 28 6.44 -0.09 -4.86
N SER A 29 5.77 -0.32 -3.73
CA SER A 29 6.44 -0.78 -2.51
C SER A 29 6.93 -2.22 -2.62
N PHE A 30 6.14 -3.12 -3.20
CA PHE A 30 6.58 -4.48 -3.50
C PHE A 30 7.74 -4.49 -4.50
N ARG A 31 7.65 -3.70 -5.57
CA ARG A 31 8.72 -3.59 -6.58
C ARG A 31 10.02 -3.05 -5.98
N ALA A 32 9.94 -2.00 -5.16
CA ALA A 32 11.10 -1.39 -4.52
C ALA A 32 11.82 -2.35 -3.55
N GLN A 33 11.07 -3.28 -2.94
CA GLN A 33 11.62 -4.30 -2.03
C GLN A 33 11.88 -5.64 -2.71
N GLN A 34 11.83 -5.69 -4.05
CA GLN A 34 12.08 -6.90 -4.84
C GLN A 34 11.18 -8.09 -4.44
N VAL A 35 9.95 -7.81 -4.02
CA VAL A 35 8.96 -8.82 -3.70
C VAL A 35 8.43 -9.44 -4.99
N ASP A 36 8.50 -10.76 -5.11
CA ASP A 36 7.88 -11.47 -6.22
C ASP A 36 6.35 -11.47 -6.04
N LEU A 37 5.67 -10.68 -6.87
CA LEU A 37 4.21 -10.55 -6.86
C LEU A 37 3.48 -11.89 -7.11
N ARG A 38 4.12 -12.86 -7.76
CA ARG A 38 3.53 -14.19 -8.00
C ARG A 38 3.43 -15.02 -6.72
N GLN A 39 4.23 -14.68 -5.72
CA GLN A 39 4.25 -15.34 -4.41
C GLN A 39 3.43 -14.58 -3.36
N VAL A 40 2.92 -13.40 -3.68
CA VAL A 40 2.08 -12.62 -2.78
C VAL A 40 0.69 -13.26 -2.71
N SER A 41 0.29 -13.69 -1.52
CA SER A 41 -1.04 -14.23 -1.28
C SER A 41 -2.11 -13.13 -1.42
N LEU A 42 -3.35 -13.53 -1.73
CA LEU A 42 -4.48 -12.59 -1.74
C LEU A 42 -4.68 -11.93 -0.36
N GLU A 43 -4.38 -12.63 0.73
CA GLU A 43 -4.48 -12.08 2.08
C GLU A 43 -3.41 -11.02 2.34
N ASP A 44 -2.17 -11.24 1.91
CA ASP A 44 -1.11 -10.22 2.01
C ASP A 44 -1.42 -9.00 1.14
N MET A 45 -1.98 -9.20 -0.06
CA MET A 45 -2.43 -8.10 -0.91
C MET A 45 -3.56 -7.30 -0.25
N LYS A 46 -4.51 -7.99 0.38
CA LYS A 46 -5.59 -7.34 1.15
C LYS A 46 -5.02 -6.52 2.31
N GLN A 47 -4.09 -7.09 3.08
CA GLN A 47 -3.43 -6.38 4.19
C GLN A 47 -2.68 -5.14 3.71
N ALA A 48 -1.96 -5.25 2.59
CA ALA A 48 -1.24 -4.14 1.98
C ALA A 48 -2.18 -3.00 1.55
N LEU A 49 -3.31 -3.32 0.91
CA LEU A 49 -4.31 -2.33 0.53
C LEU A 49 -5.01 -1.69 1.73
N VAL A 50 -5.30 -2.45 2.78
CA VAL A 50 -5.87 -1.92 4.03
C VAL A 50 -4.90 -0.93 4.70
N GLU A 51 -3.60 -1.24 4.71
CA GLU A 51 -2.58 -0.31 5.22
C GLU A 51 -2.51 0.96 4.38
N ALA A 52 -2.51 0.83 3.04
CA ALA A 52 -2.52 1.99 2.15
C ALA A 52 -3.75 2.88 2.38
N ALA A 53 -4.94 2.29 2.45
CA ALA A 53 -6.18 3.01 2.71
C ALA A 53 -6.18 3.67 4.10
N ARG A 54 -5.63 3.01 5.13
CA ARG A 54 -5.48 3.59 6.47
C ARG A 54 -4.57 4.83 6.43
N ALA A 55 -3.39 4.71 5.84
CA ALA A 55 -2.43 5.80 5.72
C ALA A 55 -3.00 7.00 4.94
N ALA A 56 -3.71 6.73 3.85
CA ALA A 56 -4.36 7.77 3.06
C ALA A 56 -5.48 8.47 3.84
N ARG A 57 -6.31 7.73 4.58
CA ARG A 57 -7.39 8.33 5.41
C ARG A 57 -6.87 9.23 6.52
N GLU A 58 -5.73 8.91 7.11
CA GLU A 58 -5.08 9.74 8.13
C GLU A 58 -4.63 11.10 7.56
N HIS A 59 -4.32 11.18 6.26
CA HIS A 59 -3.75 12.39 5.63
C HIS A 59 -4.71 13.09 4.65
N SER A 60 -5.71 12.39 4.13
CA SER A 60 -6.72 12.88 3.20
C SER A 60 -8.05 12.15 3.41
N PRO A 61 -9.01 12.74 4.12
CA PRO A 61 -10.27 12.08 4.49
C PRO A 61 -11.23 11.84 3.30
N LEU A 62 -10.89 12.33 2.10
CA LEU A 62 -11.74 12.27 0.90
C LEU A 62 -11.70 10.91 0.17
N LEU A 63 -10.81 9.99 0.57
CA LEU A 63 -10.62 8.69 -0.07
C LEU A 63 -11.28 7.51 0.68
N ALA A 64 -12.07 7.79 1.71
CA ALA A 64 -12.78 6.80 2.52
C ALA A 64 -13.96 6.13 1.78
#